data_AF-A0A482W6Q7-F1
#
_entry.id   AF-A0A482W6Q7-F1
#
_cell.length_a   1.000
_cell.length_b   1.000
_cell.length_c   1.000
_cell.angle_alpha   90.00
_cell.angle_beta   90.00
_cell.angle_gamma   90.00
#
_symmetry.space_group_name_H-M   'P 1'
#
loop_
_entity.id
_entity.type
_entity.pdbx_description
1 polymer ?
#
loop_
_entity_poly.entity_id
_entity_poly.type
_entity_poly.pdbx_seq_one_letter_code
_entity_poly.pdbx_strand_id
1 'polypeptide(L)'
;ICSAAQAVNILIGLAVFFTYGLVFYIVLDIFWSEIKHRYSTNEKLANYTLRTALVVVSVVIAIVVPKIIPFVSLIGALCFSTLGLLCPVAIEILTCWEDGFGRFHWKVLKHFVIIFTAMLAVIFGSKSAIEDIVKTFF
;
A
#
# COMPACT_ATOMS: atom_id res chain seq x y z
N ILE A 1 -27.38 -0.29 24.16
CA ILE A 1 -26.20 0.43 23.62
C ILE A 1 -24.90 -0.37 23.85
N CYS A 2 -24.62 -0.87 25.07
CA CYS A 2 -23.44 -1.71 25.33
C CYS A 2 -23.37 -3.01 24.50
N SER A 3 -24.51 -3.67 24.23
CA SER A 3 -24.56 -4.90 23.41
C SER A 3 -24.25 -4.66 21.93
N ALA A 4 -24.66 -3.52 21.38
CA ALA A 4 -24.38 -3.16 19.98
C ALA A 4 -22.90 -2.83 19.77
N ALA A 5 -22.26 -2.13 20.72
CA ALA A 5 -20.83 -1.82 20.66
C ALA A 5 -19.96 -3.10 20.72
N GLN A 6 -20.32 -4.06 21.57
CA GLN A 6 -19.63 -5.35 21.62
C GLN A 6 -19.79 -6.14 20.31
N ALA A 7 -21.00 -6.16 19.73
CA ALA A 7 -21.24 -6.80 18.45
C ALA A 7 -20.38 -6.20 17.32
N VAL A 8 -20.23 -4.87 17.29
CA VAL A 8 -19.39 -4.17 16.30
C VAL A 8 -17.92 -4.57 16.43
N ASN A 9 -17.37 -4.64 17.64
CA ASN A 9 -15.98 -5.04 17.85
C ASN A 9 -15.71 -6.47 17.37
N ILE A 10 -16.64 -7.40 17.63
CA ILE A 10 -16.56 -8.78 17.14
C ILE A 10 -16.60 -8.81 15.60
N LEU A 11 -17.51 -8.04 15.00
CA LEU A 11 -17.67 -7.98 13.55
C LEU A 11 -16.43 -7.38 12.85
N ILE A 12 -15.84 -6.31 13.42
CA ILE A 12 -14.60 -5.70 12.92
C ILE A 12 -13.44 -6.70 13.02
N GLY A 13 -13.30 -7.40 14.14
CA GLY A 13 -12.26 -8.43 14.29
C GLY A 13 -12.39 -9.54 13.25
N LEU A 14 -13.62 -10.02 13.02
CA LEU A 14 -13.91 -11.04 12.00
C LEU A 14 -13.60 -10.53 10.59
N ALA A 15 -13.99 -9.29 10.27
CA ALA A 15 -13.72 -8.68 8.98
C ALA A 15 -12.21 -8.57 8.70
N VAL A 16 -11.44 -8.06 9.68
CA VAL A 16 -9.98 -7.95 9.56
C VAL A 16 -9.32 -9.31 9.39
N PHE A 17 -9.78 -10.34 10.11
CA PHE A 17 -9.27 -11.70 9.98
C PHE A 17 -9.45 -12.24 8.55
N PHE A 18 -10.64 -12.09 7.98
CA PHE A 18 -10.89 -12.51 6.61
C PHE A 18 -10.12 -11.69 5.57
N THR A 19 -10.05 -10.36 5.73
CA THR A 19 -9.30 -9.49 4.81
C THR A 19 -7.81 -9.80 4.83
N TYR A 20 -7.22 -10.08 6.00
CA TYR A 20 -5.81 -10.44 6.10
C TYR A 20 -5.47 -11.69 5.28
N GLY A 21 -6.28 -12.75 5.39
CA GLY A 21 -6.08 -13.98 4.62
C GLY A 21 -6.15 -13.74 3.11
N LEU A 22 -7.09 -12.91 2.66
CA LEU A 22 -7.26 -12.58 1.24
C LEU A 22 -6.07 -11.78 0.69
N VAL A 23 -5.64 -10.73 1.40
CA VAL A 23 -4.51 -9.89 0.99
C VAL A 23 -3.21 -10.69 1.01
N PHE A 24 -3.00 -11.54 2.03
CA PHE A 24 -1.82 -12.39 2.12
C PHE A 24 -1.73 -13.38 0.95
N TYR A 25 -2.85 -13.95 0.51
CA TYR A 25 -2.89 -14.82 -0.66
C TYR A 25 -2.44 -14.10 -1.93
N ILE A 26 -2.93 -12.86 -2.16
CA ILE A 26 -2.55 -12.05 -3.33
C ILE A 26 -1.05 -11.76 -3.32
N VAL A 27 -0.49 -11.36 -2.17
CA VAL A 27 0.95 -11.08 -2.05
C VAL A 27 1.75 -12.35 -2.31
N LEU A 28 1.37 -13.48 -1.72
CA LEU A 28 2.04 -14.76 -1.91
C LEU A 28 2.05 -15.17 -3.39
N ASP A 29 0.91 -15.06 -4.08
CA ASP A 29 0.78 -15.44 -5.50
C ASP A 29 1.68 -14.58 -6.41
N ILE A 30 1.71 -13.26 -6.19
CA ILE A 30 2.59 -12.34 -6.93
C ILE A 30 4.06 -12.69 -6.72
N PHE A 31 4.50 -12.85 -5.46
CA PHE A 31 5.88 -13.22 -5.16
C PHE A 31 6.25 -14.60 -5.70
N TRP A 32 5.29 -15.53 -5.68
CA TRP A 32 5.46 -16.88 -6.19
C TRP A 32 5.67 -16.88 -7.71
N SER A 33 4.88 -16.11 -8.46
CA SER A 33 5.01 -15.96 -9.91
C SER A 33 6.42 -15.49 -10.31
N GLU A 34 6.94 -14.46 -9.62
CA GLU A 34 8.27 -13.90 -9.87
C GLU A 34 9.40 -14.91 -9.60
N ILE A 35 9.27 -15.67 -8.50
CA ILE A 35 10.34 -16.59 -8.06
C ILE A 35 10.30 -17.91 -8.81
N LYS A 36 9.11 -18.39 -9.19
CA LYS A 36 8.94 -19.60 -9.99
C LYS A 36 9.69 -19.50 -11.33
N HIS A 37 9.68 -18.31 -11.96
CA HIS A 37 10.43 -18.09 -13.20
C HIS A 37 11.95 -18.19 -12.99
N ARG A 38 12.45 -17.89 -11.79
CA ARG A 38 13.89 -17.87 -11.47
C ARG A 38 14.41 -19.16 -10.81
N TYR A 39 13.55 -19.95 -10.16
CA TYR A 39 13.92 -21.17 -9.44
C TYR A 39 13.04 -22.37 -9.85
N SER A 40 13.33 -22.96 -11.02
CA SER A 40 12.61 -24.15 -11.52
C SER A 40 13.06 -25.47 -10.86
N THR A 41 14.30 -25.57 -10.37
CA THR A 41 14.88 -26.84 -9.91
C THR A 41 14.38 -27.30 -8.53
N ASN A 42 14.03 -26.39 -7.61
CA ASN A 42 13.63 -26.71 -6.23
C ASN A 42 12.35 -25.98 -5.81
N GLU A 43 11.32 -26.11 -6.64
CA GLU A 43 10.04 -25.39 -6.49
C GLU A 43 9.39 -25.56 -5.10
N LYS A 44 9.45 -26.78 -4.53
CA LYS A 44 8.85 -27.08 -3.23
C LYS A 44 9.55 -26.34 -2.09
N LEU A 45 10.88 -26.36 -2.06
CA LEU A 45 11.65 -25.67 -1.01
C LEU A 45 11.49 -24.16 -1.13
N ALA A 46 11.54 -23.61 -2.35
CA ALA A 46 11.33 -22.19 -2.59
C ALA A 46 9.93 -21.72 -2.12
N ASN A 47 8.89 -22.51 -2.37
CA ASN A 47 7.53 -22.24 -1.90
C ASN A 47 7.44 -22.14 -0.37
N TYR A 48 7.99 -23.13 0.34
CA TYR A 48 7.96 -23.13 1.80
C TYR A 48 8.77 -21.97 2.38
N THR A 49 9.96 -21.71 1.85
CA THR A 49 10.80 -20.58 2.28
C THR A 49 10.10 -19.25 2.06
N LEU A 50 9.43 -19.04 0.93
CA LEU A 50 8.69 -17.82 0.64
C LEU A 50 7.54 -17.58 1.61
N ARG A 51 6.74 -18.62 1.86
CA ARG A 51 5.64 -18.55 2.82
C ARG A 51 6.15 -18.17 4.21
N THR A 52 7.20 -18.85 4.68
CA THR A 52 7.81 -18.55 5.98
C THR A 52 8.38 -17.14 6.00
N ALA A 53 9.09 -16.70 4.96
CA ALA A 53 9.67 -15.36 4.89
C ALA A 53 8.60 -14.26 4.93
N LEU A 54 7.51 -14.39 4.15
CA LEU A 54 6.42 -13.41 4.14
C LEU A 54 5.74 -13.28 5.52
N VAL A 55 5.48 -14.41 6.19
CA VAL A 55 4.89 -14.39 7.54
C VAL A 55 5.87 -13.77 8.53
N VAL A 56 7.15 -14.14 8.51
CA VAL A 56 8.18 -13.57 9.39
C VAL A 56 8.29 -12.06 9.22
N VAL A 57 8.32 -11.57 7.97
CA VAL A 57 8.34 -10.12 7.69
C VAL A 57 7.11 -9.44 8.30
N SER A 58 5.92 -10.02 8.16
CA SER A 58 4.71 -9.44 8.76
C SER A 58 4.75 -9.37 10.29
N VAL A 59 5.33 -10.38 10.94
CA VAL A 59 5.53 -10.42 12.40
C VAL A 59 6.57 -9.37 12.83
N VAL A 60 7.67 -9.23 12.09
CA VAL A 60 8.68 -8.20 12.36
C VAL A 60 8.08 -6.80 12.27
N ILE A 61 7.27 -6.53 11.25
CA ILE A 61 6.56 -5.24 11.12
C ILE A 61 5.63 -5.01 12.31
N ALA A 62 4.89 -6.04 12.75
CA ALA A 62 3.99 -5.94 13.91
C ALA A 62 4.75 -5.61 15.21
N ILE A 63 5.98 -6.08 15.37
CA ILE A 63 6.83 -5.78 16.53
C ILE A 63 7.39 -4.35 16.46
N VAL A 64 7.79 -3.90 15.26
CA VAL A 64 8.44 -2.59 15.05
C VAL A 64 7.46 -1.43 15.13
N VAL A 65 6.17 -1.64 14.88
CA VAL A 65 5.16 -0.58 14.83
C VAL A 65 4.40 -0.47 16.16
N PRO A 66 4.80 0.45 17.08
CA PRO A 66 4.11 0.66 18.35
C PRO A 66 2.76 1.39 18.21
N LYS A 67 2.55 2.12 17.09
CA LYS A 67 1.33 2.88 16.80
C LYS A 67 0.88 2.64 15.37
N ILE A 68 -0.18 1.86 15.18
CA ILE A 68 -0.64 1.44 13.83
C ILE A 68 -1.24 2.60 13.04
N ILE A 69 -1.89 3.54 13.72
CA ILE A 69 -2.65 4.65 13.11
C ILE A 69 -1.76 5.57 12.24
N PRO A 70 -0.65 6.15 12.75
CA PRO A 70 0.24 6.97 11.94
C PRO A 70 0.90 6.19 10.78
N PHE A 71 1.25 4.92 11.01
CA PHE A 71 1.87 4.07 9.99
C PHE A 71 0.91 3.75 8.84
N VAL A 72 -0.36 3.46 9.14
CA VAL A 72 -1.39 3.23 8.11
C VAL A 72 -1.61 4.48 7.28
N SER A 73 -1.61 5.67 7.89
CA SER A 73 -1.71 6.94 7.16
C SER A 73 -0.50 7.19 6.26
N LEU A 74 0.71 6.93 6.74
CA LEU A 74 1.94 7.06 5.96
C LEU A 74 1.97 6.11 4.76
N ILE A 75 1.74 4.82 4.99
CA ILE A 75 1.74 3.80 3.94
C ILE A 75 0.60 4.06 2.96
N GLY A 76 -0.57 4.48 3.44
CA GLY A 76 -1.68 4.90 2.59
C GLY A 76 -1.31 6.06 1.69
N ALA A 77 -0.70 7.12 2.23
CA ALA A 77 -0.26 8.29 1.46
C ALA A 77 0.79 7.91 0.40
N LEU A 78 1.78 7.09 0.76
CA LEU A 78 2.82 6.63 -0.15
C LEU A 78 2.25 5.73 -1.25
N CYS A 79 1.53 4.68 -0.87
CA CYS A 79 0.97 3.69 -1.79
C CYS A 79 -0.08 4.31 -2.71
N PHE A 80 -0.97 5.15 -2.18
CA PHE A 80 -1.98 5.86 -2.98
C PHE A 80 -1.33 6.87 -3.93
N SER A 81 -0.30 7.58 -3.50
CA SER A 81 0.46 8.47 -4.39
C SER A 81 1.09 7.68 -5.54
N THR A 82 1.80 6.59 -5.25
CA THR A 82 2.52 5.82 -6.28
C THR A 82 1.62 4.99 -7.18
N LEU A 83 0.69 4.21 -6.63
CA LEU A 83 -0.19 3.34 -7.42
C LEU A 83 -1.45 4.05 -7.91
N GLY A 84 -2.06 4.88 -7.05
CA GLY A 84 -3.35 5.52 -7.34
C GLY A 84 -3.24 6.78 -8.19
N LEU A 85 -2.20 7.60 -7.99
CA LEU A 85 -2.02 8.87 -8.71
C LEU A 85 -0.96 8.78 -9.81
N LEU A 86 0.22 8.22 -9.53
CA LEU A 86 1.30 8.16 -10.51
C LEU A 86 1.05 7.16 -11.65
N CYS A 87 0.48 5.98 -11.36
CA CYS A 87 0.23 4.96 -12.38
C CYS A 87 -0.72 5.44 -13.51
N PRO A 88 -1.92 6.01 -13.24
CA PRO A 88 -2.78 6.52 -14.29
C PRO A 88 -2.18 7.70 -15.04
N VAL A 89 -1.43 8.58 -14.36
CA VAL A 89 -0.70 9.68 -15.02
C VAL A 89 0.36 9.15 -15.98
N ALA A 90 1.12 8.14 -15.57
CA ALA A 90 2.11 7.51 -16.44
C ALA A 90 1.46 6.89 -17.69
N ILE A 91 0.35 6.17 -17.51
CA ILE A 91 -0.41 5.58 -18.64
C ILE A 91 -0.94 6.69 -19.57
N GLU A 92 -1.48 7.77 -19.02
CA GLU A 92 -2.00 8.90 -19.80
C GLU A 92 -0.89 9.64 -20.56
N ILE A 93 0.28 9.84 -19.95
CA ILE A 93 1.46 10.43 -20.63
C ILE A 93 1.93 9.56 -21.79
N LEU A 94 2.00 8.24 -21.59
CA LEU A 94 2.43 7.30 -22.64
C LEU A 94 1.42 7.21 -23.78
N THR A 95 0.13 7.14 -23.45
CA THR A 95 -0.95 6.98 -24.45
C THR A 95 -1.18 8.27 -25.23
N CYS A 96 -1.07 9.42 -24.58
CA CYS A 96 -1.37 10.72 -25.19
C CYS A 96 -0.13 11.41 -25.79
N TRP A 97 0.95 10.66 -25.99
CA TRP A 97 2.16 11.16 -26.64
C TRP A 97 1.94 11.44 -28.13
N GLU A 98 1.09 10.66 -28.79
CA GLU A 98 0.78 10.79 -30.23
C GLU A 98 -0.38 11.77 -30.51
N ASP A 99 -1.33 11.90 -29.59
CA ASP A 99 -2.42 12.89 -29.64
C ASP A 99 -1.93 14.25 -29.15
N GLY A 100 -1.34 15.03 -30.06
CA GLY A 100 -0.79 16.37 -29.82
C GLY A 100 -1.59 17.18 -28.79
N PHE A 101 -0.84 17.84 -27.87
CA PHE A 101 -1.35 18.60 -26.73
C PHE A 101 -2.58 19.43 -27.10
N GLY A 102 -3.77 18.93 -26.75
CA GLY A 102 -5.05 19.51 -27.16
C GLY A 102 -5.14 21.01 -26.83
N ARG A 103 -5.93 21.71 -27.65
CA ARG A 103 -6.18 23.16 -27.86
C ARG A 103 -5.90 24.21 -26.76
N PHE A 104 -5.61 23.86 -25.51
CA PHE A 104 -5.48 24.80 -24.39
C PHE A 104 -4.48 24.39 -23.27
N HIS A 105 -3.54 23.46 -23.52
CA HIS A 105 -2.61 22.92 -22.50
C HIS A 105 -3.30 22.26 -21.27
N TRP A 106 -4.60 21.99 -21.33
CA TRP A 106 -5.39 21.48 -20.21
C TRP A 106 -4.92 20.11 -19.72
N LYS A 107 -4.36 19.26 -20.62
CA LYS A 107 -3.78 17.96 -20.25
C LYS A 107 -2.53 18.13 -19.36
N VAL A 108 -1.65 19.09 -19.68
CA VAL A 108 -0.43 19.37 -18.90
C VAL A 108 -0.79 19.88 -17.50
N LEU A 109 -1.78 20.77 -17.41
CA LEU A 109 -2.24 21.29 -16.13
C LEU A 109 -2.81 20.17 -15.24
N LYS A 110 -3.57 19.22 -15.82
CA LYS A 110 -4.08 18.06 -15.06
C LYS A 110 -2.94 17.22 -14.48
N HIS A 111 -1.93 16.88 -15.27
CA HIS A 111 -0.78 16.10 -14.77
C HIS A 111 -0.03 16.85 -13.67
N PHE A 112 0.16 18.15 -13.83
CA PHE A 112 0.79 18.98 -12.81
C PHE A 112 0.00 19.00 -11.50
N VAL A 113 -1.33 19.16 -11.56
CA VAL A 113 -2.20 19.12 -10.38
C VAL A 113 -2.17 17.76 -9.69
N ILE A 114 -2.13 16.66 -10.45
CA ILE A 114 -2.08 15.30 -9.88
C ILE A 114 -0.74 15.06 -9.18
N ILE A 115 0.38 15.42 -9.81
CA ILE A 115 1.72 15.31 -9.21
C ILE A 115 1.85 16.19 -7.98
N PHE A 116 1.28 17.40 -8.02
CA PHE A 116 1.27 18.29 -6.86
C PHE A 116 0.47 17.70 -5.70
N THR A 117 -0.72 17.14 -5.98
CA THR A 117 -1.55 16.49 -4.97
C THR A 117 -0.88 15.24 -4.39
N ALA A 118 -0.19 14.46 -5.22
CA ALA A 118 0.65 13.33 -4.80
C ALA A 118 1.75 13.78 -3.83
N MET A 119 2.47 14.86 -4.16
CA MET A 119 3.50 15.42 -3.29
C MET A 119 2.93 15.91 -1.95
N LEU A 120 1.79 16.61 -1.97
CA LEU A 120 1.11 17.05 -0.75
C LEU A 120 0.70 15.85 0.12
N ALA A 121 0.11 14.80 -0.46
CA ALA A 121 -0.29 13.61 0.27
C ALA A 121 0.88 12.98 1.03
N VAL A 122 2.04 12.85 0.37
CA VAL A 122 3.26 12.31 1.00
C VAL A 122 3.80 13.23 2.10
N ILE A 123 3.81 14.55 1.89
CA ILE A 123 4.28 15.51 2.90
C ILE A 123 3.39 15.46 4.14
N PHE A 124 2.07 15.57 3.98
CA PHE A 124 1.14 15.52 5.10
C PHE A 124 1.17 14.17 5.82
N GLY A 125 1.21 13.06 5.08
CA GLY A 125 1.33 11.72 5.66
C GLY A 125 2.63 11.54 6.47
N SER A 126 3.76 12.02 5.94
CA SER A 126 5.06 11.95 6.62
C SER A 126 5.11 12.84 7.86
N LYS A 127 4.59 14.07 7.78
CA LYS A 127 4.56 14.99 8.92
C LYS A 127 3.71 14.45 10.06
N SER A 128 2.52 13.94 9.74
CA SER A 128 1.62 13.31 10.72
C SER A 128 2.28 12.12 11.42
N ALA A 129 2.90 11.23 10.64
CA ALA A 129 3.57 10.05 11.20
C ALA A 129 4.76 10.40 12.11
N ILE A 130 5.59 11.36 11.71
CA ILE A 130 6.74 11.80 12.52
C ILE A 130 6.28 12.46 13.82
N GLU A 131 5.25 13.30 13.79
CA GLU A 131 4.71 13.96 14.98
C GLU A 131 4.18 12.96 16.01
N ASP A 132 3.45 11.94 15.55
CA ASP A 132 2.93 10.88 16.43
C ASP A 132 4.03 9.99 17.00
N ILE A 133 5.11 9.72 16.24
CA ILE A 133 6.28 8.99 16.74
C ILE A 133 6.96 9.82 17.83
N VAL A 134 7.20 11.11 17.61
CA VAL A 134 7.85 11.98 18.59
C VAL A 134 7.02 12.07 19.88
N LYS A 135 5.71 12.27 19.79
CA LYS A 135 4.79 12.27 20.95
C LYS A 135 4.70 10.94 21.69
N THR A 136 5.05 9.83 21.04
CA THR A 136 5.04 8.50 21.66
C THR A 136 6.35 8.24 22.42
N PHE A 137 7.46 8.86 22.01
CA PHE A 137 8.78 8.70 22.62
C PHE A 137 9.16 9.80 23.63
N PHE A 138 8.50 10.95 23.61
CA PHE A 138 8.74 12.12 24.47
C PHE A 138 7.44 12.59 25.13
#